data_AF-A0A8T0P2Q6-F1
#
_entry.id   AF-A0A8T0P2Q6-F1
#
_cell.length_a   1.000
_cell.length_b   1.000
_cell.length_c   1.000
_cell.angle_alpha   90.00
_cell.angle_beta   90.00
_cell.angle_gamma   90.00
#
_symmetry.space_group_name_H-M   'P 1'
#
loop_
_entity.id
_entity.type
_entity.pdbx_description
1 polymer ?
#
loop_
_entity_poly.entity_id
_entity_poly.type
_entity_poly.pdbx_seq_one_letter_code
_entity_poly.pdbx_strand_id
1 'polypeptide(L)'
;MYPIQHRRYRDGIDNLLVLLIGGIPIAMPTVLSVTMAIGSHRLSEQGAITKRMTAIEEMAGMDVLCSDKTGTLTLNKLSVDRSLVEIFAAGVEKDDVVLFAARASRVENQDAIDAAMVGMLSDPKEARDGIEEVHFLPFNPVDKRTALTYIDLADGSWHRVSKGAPEQILDLCNCGNNVRNPVHIVIDNYAERGLRSLAVARQVVPEKSKDSPGEPWEFVGLLPLLDPPRSDSADTITRALNLGVNVKMITGCHCQGDRETARDGH
;
A
#
# COMPACT_ATOMS: atom_id res chain seq x y z
N MET A 1 69.56 -12.97 2.25
CA MET A 1 69.71 -11.75 1.43
C MET A 1 70.80 -10.80 1.93
N TYR A 2 70.89 -10.47 3.22
CA TYR A 2 71.90 -9.51 3.72
C TYR A 2 73.40 -9.89 3.56
N PRO A 3 73.84 -11.15 3.79
CA PRO A 3 75.27 -11.48 3.66
C PRO A 3 75.75 -11.57 2.20
N ILE A 4 74.84 -11.71 1.24
CA ILE A 4 75.16 -11.87 -0.20
C ILE A 4 75.25 -10.50 -0.90
N GLN A 5 74.55 -9.48 -0.38
CA GLN A 5 74.49 -8.13 -0.98
C GLN A 5 75.35 -7.08 -0.26
N HIS A 6 76.13 -7.45 0.76
CA HIS A 6 76.97 -6.55 1.58
C HIS A 6 76.27 -5.27 2.09
N ARG A 7 74.94 -5.27 2.27
CA ARG A 7 74.20 -4.13 2.81
C ARG A 7 74.24 -4.13 4.34
N ARG A 8 74.33 -2.95 4.94
CA ARG A 8 74.26 -2.80 6.40
C ARG A 8 72.86 -3.19 6.88
N TYR A 9 72.81 -4.08 7.86
CA TYR A 9 71.55 -4.59 8.42
C TYR A 9 70.64 -3.47 8.98
N ARG A 10 71.24 -2.43 9.57
CA ARG A 10 70.52 -1.26 10.10
C ARG A 10 69.82 -0.46 9.00
N ASP A 11 70.54 -0.11 7.95
CA ASP A 11 69.98 0.59 6.78
C ASP A 11 68.84 -0.21 6.14
N GLY A 12 68.92 -1.54 6.22
CA GLY A 12 67.86 -2.45 5.82
C GLY A 12 66.55 -2.30 6.61
N ILE A 13 66.66 -2.18 7.94
CA ILE A 13 65.52 -1.96 8.83
C ILE A 13 64.95 -0.56 8.62
N ASP A 14 65.79 0.45 8.46
CA ASP A 14 65.35 1.84 8.24
C ASP A 14 64.56 1.97 6.93
N ASN A 15 65.01 1.32 5.84
CA ASN A 15 64.28 1.28 4.58
C ASN A 15 62.92 0.58 4.72
N LEU A 16 62.86 -0.51 5.50
CA LEU A 16 61.62 -1.22 5.75
C LEU A 16 60.64 -0.39 6.60
N LEU A 17 61.15 0.38 7.56
CA LEU A 17 60.36 1.29 8.38
C LEU A 17 59.77 2.45 7.56
N VAL A 18 60.55 3.06 6.66
CA VAL A 18 60.07 4.12 5.76
C VAL A 18 58.96 3.59 4.84
N LEU A 19 59.12 2.38 4.30
CA LEU A 19 58.08 1.73 3.49
C LEU A 19 56.82 1.42 4.30
N LEU A 20 56.94 1.01 5.56
CA LEU A 20 55.79 0.77 6.44
C LEU A 20 55.04 2.07 6.77
N ILE A 21 55.76 3.12 7.15
CA ILE A 21 55.15 4.42 7.50
C ILE A 21 54.50 5.06 6.28
N GLY A 22 55.15 5.01 5.11
CA GLY A 22 54.59 5.56 3.86
C GLY A 22 53.51 4.68 3.23
N GLY A 23 53.54 3.37 3.48
CA GLY A 23 52.63 2.40 2.85
C GLY A 23 51.30 2.21 3.56
N ILE A 24 51.22 2.48 4.87
CA ILE A 24 49.97 2.31 5.64
C ILE A 24 49.14 3.60 5.57
N PRO A 25 47.96 3.58 4.92
CA PRO A 25 47.13 4.76 4.75
C PRO A 25 46.27 5.01 5.99
N ILE A 26 46.88 5.48 7.08
CA ILE A 26 46.21 5.69 8.39
C ILE A 26 45.02 6.66 8.29
N ALA A 27 45.06 7.61 7.35
CA ALA A 27 43.98 8.58 7.14
C ALA A 27 42.74 8.01 6.44
N MET A 28 42.86 6.93 5.65
CA MET A 28 41.75 6.44 4.81
C MET A 28 40.47 6.11 5.59
N PRO A 29 40.52 5.35 6.72
CA PRO A 29 39.31 5.05 7.49
C PRO A 29 38.59 6.30 8.01
N THR A 30 39.35 7.34 8.39
CA THR A 30 38.79 8.60 8.88
C THR A 30 38.12 9.38 7.75
N VAL A 31 38.77 9.47 6.59
CA VAL A 31 38.23 10.16 5.41
C VAL A 31 36.92 9.50 4.95
N LEU A 32 36.89 8.17 4.87
CA LEU A 32 35.68 7.43 4.48
C LEU A 32 34.53 7.67 5.48
N SER A 33 34.82 7.60 6.77
CA SER A 33 33.81 7.82 7.82
C SER A 33 33.20 9.22 7.77
N VAL A 34 34.04 10.25 7.61
CA VAL A 34 33.58 11.65 7.49
C VAL A 34 32.78 11.84 6.20
N THR A 35 33.23 11.25 5.09
CA THR A 35 32.53 11.34 3.80
C THR A 35 31.13 10.70 3.87
N MET A 36 31.01 9.52 4.49
CA MET A 36 29.72 8.85 4.70
C MET A 36 28.80 9.66 5.63
N ALA A 37 29.34 10.28 6.69
CA ALA A 37 28.57 11.13 7.59
C ALA A 37 28.00 12.36 6.87
N ILE A 38 28.82 13.02 6.05
CA ILE A 38 28.38 14.16 5.23
C ILE A 38 27.34 13.71 4.19
N GLY A 39 27.56 12.55 3.54
CA GLY A 39 26.61 11.97 2.58
C GLY A 39 25.26 11.65 3.21
N SER A 40 25.26 11.04 4.39
CA SER A 40 24.06 10.77 5.20
C SER A 40 23.29 12.05 5.52
N HIS A 41 23.99 13.11 5.91
CA HIS A 41 23.37 14.40 6.19
C HIS A 41 22.71 15.01 4.93
N ARG A 42 23.40 14.99 3.78
CA ARG A 42 22.84 15.46 2.50
C ARG A 42 21.62 14.67 2.04
N LEU A 43 21.64 13.34 2.21
CA LEU A 43 20.48 12.50 1.91
C LEU A 43 19.29 12.84 2.82
N SER A 44 19.55 13.12 4.10
CA SER A 44 18.53 13.57 5.04
C SER A 44 17.91 14.91 4.62
N GLU A 45 18.69 15.86 4.12
CA GLU A 45 18.17 17.13 3.56
C GLU A 45 17.30 16.91 2.32
N GLN A 46 17.55 15.83 1.57
CA GLN A 46 16.73 15.39 0.43
C GLN A 46 15.54 14.51 0.83
N GLY A 47 15.30 14.29 2.13
CA GLY A 47 14.19 13.49 2.64
C GLY A 47 14.46 11.98 2.76
N ALA A 48 15.69 11.52 2.52
CA ALA A 48 16.09 10.13 2.65
C ALA A 48 16.93 9.89 3.93
N ILE A 49 16.36 9.22 4.93
CA ILE A 49 17.02 8.97 6.22
C ILE A 49 17.82 7.66 6.15
N THR A 50 19.16 7.77 6.17
CA THR A 50 20.03 6.58 6.20
C THR A 50 20.27 6.08 7.62
N LYS A 51 19.65 4.96 8.00
CA LYS A 51 19.85 4.31 9.31
C LYS A 51 21.22 3.63 9.45
N ARG A 52 21.81 3.18 8.32
CA ARG A 52 23.14 2.56 8.25
C ARG A 52 23.99 3.37 7.28
N MET A 53 25.18 3.80 7.69
CA MET A 53 26.10 4.55 6.81
C MET A 53 26.57 3.70 5.61
N THR A 54 26.70 2.39 5.79
CA THR A 54 27.04 1.44 4.71
C THR A 54 25.98 1.35 3.61
N ALA A 55 24.75 1.80 3.88
CA ALA A 55 23.68 1.78 2.87
C ALA A 55 23.98 2.74 1.71
N ILE A 56 24.80 3.78 1.91
CA ILE A 56 25.19 4.71 0.85
C ILE A 56 26.00 3.99 -0.24
N GLU A 57 26.89 3.08 0.17
CA GLU A 57 27.69 2.28 -0.75
C GLU A 57 26.83 1.23 -1.48
N GLU A 58 25.93 0.55 -0.75
CA GLU A 58 24.97 -0.39 -1.32
C GLU A 58 24.05 0.29 -2.36
N MET A 59 23.58 1.50 -2.09
CA MET A 59 22.76 2.29 -3.03
C MET A 59 23.55 2.71 -4.27
N ALA A 60 24.84 3.05 -4.13
CA ALA A 60 25.69 3.45 -5.25
C ALA A 60 25.95 2.30 -6.23
N GLY A 61 25.98 1.06 -5.76
CA GLY A 61 26.16 -0.16 -6.57
C GLY A 61 24.85 -0.89 -6.91
N MET A 62 23.70 -0.24 -6.79
CA MET A 62 22.41 -0.89 -7.00
C MET A 62 22.10 -1.10 -8.48
N ASP A 63 21.89 -2.36 -8.89
CA ASP A 63 21.51 -2.72 -10.27
C ASP A 63 19.99 -2.86 -10.47
N VAL A 64 19.26 -3.22 -9.41
CA VAL A 64 17.82 -3.51 -9.46
C VAL A 64 17.11 -2.85 -8.29
N LEU A 65 16.08 -2.06 -8.59
CA LEU A 65 15.18 -1.46 -7.60
C LEU A 65 13.83 -2.18 -7.62
N CYS A 66 13.58 -2.99 -6.60
CA CYS A 66 12.27 -3.57 -6.36
C CYS A 66 11.39 -2.58 -5.57
N SER A 67 10.42 -1.97 -6.23
CA SER A 67 9.55 -0.95 -5.63
C SER A 67 8.14 -1.52 -5.39
N ASP A 68 7.58 -1.29 -4.19
CA ASP A 68 6.18 -1.63 -3.92
C ASP A 68 5.26 -0.64 -4.63
N LYS A 69 4.23 -1.13 -5.30
CA LYS A 69 3.27 -0.29 -6.04
C LYS A 69 2.56 0.69 -5.11
N THR A 70 1.94 0.18 -4.05
CA THR A 70 1.00 0.95 -3.23
C THR A 70 1.76 1.91 -2.34
N GLY A 71 1.52 3.22 -2.51
CA GLY A 71 2.14 4.26 -1.68
C GLY A 71 3.55 4.69 -2.09
N THR A 72 4.26 3.88 -2.90
CA THR A 72 5.54 4.30 -3.51
C THR A 72 5.30 4.86 -4.91
N LEU A 73 4.82 4.04 -5.85
CA LEU A 73 4.54 4.46 -7.23
C LEU A 73 3.20 5.18 -7.37
N THR A 74 2.28 4.91 -6.45
CA THR A 74 0.96 5.54 -6.40
C THR A 74 0.85 6.55 -5.26
N LEU A 75 -0.13 7.45 -5.36
CA LEU A 75 -0.38 8.48 -4.35
C LEU A 75 -1.04 7.91 -3.07
N ASN A 76 -1.52 6.67 -3.09
CA ASN A 76 -2.35 6.07 -2.04
C ASN A 76 -3.53 7.00 -1.66
N LYS A 77 -4.07 7.68 -2.69
CA LYS A 77 -5.23 8.55 -2.62
C LYS A 77 -6.27 7.98 -3.55
N LEU A 78 -7.01 7.03 -3.02
CA LEU A 78 -7.95 6.27 -3.81
C LEU A 78 -9.14 7.14 -4.21
N SER A 79 -9.65 6.90 -5.40
CA SER A 79 -10.86 7.55 -5.92
C SER A 79 -11.78 6.49 -6.50
N VAL A 80 -13.09 6.77 -6.50
CA VAL A 80 -14.10 5.87 -7.04
C VAL A 80 -14.87 6.60 -8.13
N ASP A 81 -15.03 5.94 -9.27
CA ASP A 81 -15.93 6.43 -10.31
C ASP A 81 -17.34 5.87 -10.07
N ARG A 82 -18.28 6.76 -9.73
CA ARG A 82 -19.70 6.40 -9.47
C ARG A 82 -20.36 5.74 -10.68
N SER A 83 -19.94 6.09 -11.90
CA SER A 83 -20.57 5.55 -13.12
C SER A 83 -20.36 4.04 -13.25
N LEU A 84 -19.24 3.55 -12.73
CA LEU A 84 -18.81 2.16 -12.83
C LEU A 84 -19.30 1.28 -11.69
N VAL A 85 -19.93 1.83 -10.65
CA VAL A 85 -20.44 1.02 -9.53
C VAL A 85 -21.52 0.05 -10.04
N GLU A 86 -21.37 -1.23 -9.69
CA GLU A 86 -22.29 -2.32 -10.03
C GLU A 86 -23.06 -2.79 -8.79
N ILE A 87 -24.37 -3.03 -8.96
CA ILE A 87 -25.30 -3.37 -7.88
C ILE A 87 -25.85 -4.77 -8.13
N PHE A 88 -25.96 -5.57 -7.07
CA PHE A 88 -26.47 -6.94 -7.12
C PHE A 88 -27.69 -7.16 -6.22
N ALA A 89 -27.92 -6.30 -5.23
CA ALA A 89 -29.09 -6.32 -4.38
C ALA A 89 -30.29 -5.60 -5.02
N ALA A 90 -31.50 -6.14 -4.84
CA ALA A 90 -32.72 -5.51 -5.33
C ALA A 90 -33.14 -4.33 -4.45
N GLY A 91 -33.56 -3.21 -5.07
CA GLY A 91 -34.04 -2.03 -4.35
C GLY A 91 -32.95 -1.18 -3.71
N VAL A 92 -31.71 -1.28 -4.20
CA VAL A 92 -30.58 -0.45 -3.77
C VAL A 92 -30.11 0.39 -4.96
N GLU A 93 -29.86 1.68 -4.73
CA GLU A 93 -29.28 2.58 -5.74
C GLU A 93 -27.76 2.70 -5.58
N LYS A 94 -27.07 3.28 -6.58
CA LYS A 94 -25.60 3.41 -6.55
C LYS A 94 -25.13 4.26 -5.36
N ASP A 95 -25.90 5.29 -5.02
CA ASP A 95 -25.59 6.17 -3.89
C ASP A 95 -25.74 5.45 -2.54
N ASP A 96 -26.68 4.51 -2.40
CA ASP A 96 -26.81 3.69 -1.20
C ASP A 96 -25.58 2.79 -0.99
N VAL A 97 -25.02 2.23 -2.08
CA VAL A 97 -23.80 1.41 -1.99
C VAL A 97 -22.62 2.23 -1.47
N VAL A 98 -22.48 3.46 -1.96
CA VAL A 98 -21.45 4.40 -1.48
C VAL A 98 -21.69 4.77 -0.02
N LEU A 99 -22.95 5.01 0.37
CA LEU A 99 -23.31 5.31 1.75
C LEU A 99 -23.00 4.14 2.69
N PHE A 100 -23.31 2.89 2.30
CA PHE A 100 -22.95 1.71 3.07
C PHE A 100 -21.43 1.51 3.18
N ALA A 101 -20.68 1.79 2.11
CA ALA A 101 -19.22 1.76 2.14
C ALA A 101 -18.66 2.83 3.09
N ALA A 102 -19.22 4.05 3.06
CA ALA A 102 -18.83 5.14 3.95
C ALA A 102 -19.19 4.84 5.42
N ARG A 103 -20.37 4.28 5.70
CA ARG A 103 -20.76 3.80 7.04
C ARG A 103 -19.80 2.74 7.55
N ALA A 104 -19.39 1.79 6.70
CA ALA A 104 -18.42 0.77 7.07
C ALA A 104 -16.96 1.30 7.21
N SER A 105 -16.74 2.61 7.10
CA SER A 105 -15.44 3.29 7.23
C SER A 105 -15.31 3.97 8.59
N ARG A 106 -14.07 4.10 9.09
CA ARG A 106 -13.80 5.00 10.21
C ARG A 106 -13.88 6.45 9.75
N VAL A 107 -14.43 7.31 10.60
CA VAL A 107 -14.40 8.77 10.39
C VAL A 107 -13.12 9.36 10.96
N GLU A 108 -12.61 8.76 12.04
CA GLU A 108 -11.37 9.16 12.71
C GLU A 108 -10.23 8.19 12.40
N ASN A 109 -9.04 8.72 12.15
CA ASN A 109 -7.82 7.96 11.79
C ASN A 109 -8.05 7.01 10.59
N GLN A 110 -8.29 7.62 9.43
CA GLN A 110 -8.75 6.95 8.22
C GLN A 110 -7.59 6.26 7.48
N ASP A 111 -7.82 5.00 7.11
CA ASP A 111 -7.06 4.36 6.04
C ASP A 111 -7.35 5.06 4.69
N ALA A 112 -6.47 4.90 3.70
CA ALA A 112 -6.65 5.51 2.38
C ALA A 112 -7.99 5.11 1.71
N ILE A 113 -8.46 3.89 1.93
CA ILE A 113 -9.77 3.41 1.45
C ILE A 113 -10.91 4.11 2.20
N ASP A 114 -10.79 4.26 3.52
CA ASP A 114 -11.80 4.89 4.36
C ASP A 114 -11.96 6.37 4.01
N ALA A 115 -10.84 7.07 3.85
CA ALA A 115 -10.82 8.47 3.42
C ALA A 115 -11.47 8.66 2.05
N ALA A 116 -11.22 7.74 1.10
CA ALA A 116 -11.83 7.78 -0.23
C ALA A 116 -13.36 7.57 -0.17
N MET A 117 -13.84 6.63 0.65
CA MET A 117 -15.28 6.37 0.78
C MET A 117 -16.01 7.51 1.48
N VAL A 118 -15.42 8.10 2.52
CA VAL A 118 -16.00 9.24 3.22
C VAL A 118 -15.94 10.50 2.34
N GLY A 119 -14.86 10.71 1.60
CA GLY A 119 -14.70 11.82 0.67
C GLY A 119 -15.55 11.72 -0.60
N MET A 120 -16.13 10.56 -0.87
CA MET A 120 -17.10 10.37 -1.97
C MET A 120 -18.47 10.96 -1.65
N LEU A 121 -18.82 11.15 -0.38
CA LEU A 121 -20.04 11.81 0.05
C LEU A 121 -19.93 13.33 -0.09
N SER A 122 -21.07 14.00 -0.25
CA SER A 122 -21.10 15.47 -0.36
C SER A 122 -20.70 16.13 0.96
N ASP A 123 -21.17 15.57 2.08
CA ASP A 123 -20.75 15.94 3.42
C ASP A 123 -20.34 14.67 4.19
N PRO A 124 -19.12 14.60 4.75
CA PRO A 124 -18.67 13.50 5.61
C PRO A 124 -19.63 13.15 6.76
N LYS A 125 -20.46 14.11 7.21
CA LYS A 125 -21.45 13.89 8.27
C LYS A 125 -22.58 12.95 7.84
N GLU A 126 -22.91 12.89 6.55
CA GLU A 126 -23.93 11.98 6.01
C GLU A 126 -23.61 10.51 6.31
N ALA A 127 -22.32 10.17 6.45
CA ALA A 127 -21.90 8.82 6.80
C ALA A 127 -22.46 8.35 8.16
N ARG A 128 -22.71 9.28 9.09
CA ARG A 128 -23.18 9.01 10.46
C ARG A 128 -24.54 9.64 10.78
N ASP A 129 -25.14 10.32 9.81
CA ASP A 129 -26.43 10.95 10.01
C ASP A 129 -27.54 9.89 10.18
N GLY A 130 -28.43 10.12 11.14
CA GLY A 130 -29.53 9.21 11.47
C GLY A 130 -29.12 7.87 12.10
N ILE A 131 -27.87 7.70 12.55
CA ILE A 131 -27.35 6.42 13.03
C ILE A 131 -26.65 6.52 14.38
N GLU A 132 -26.88 5.52 15.24
CA GLU A 132 -26.08 5.29 16.45
C GLU A 132 -25.08 4.13 16.24
N GLU A 133 -23.79 4.40 16.43
CA GLU A 133 -22.73 3.39 16.31
C GLU A 133 -22.66 2.47 17.54
N VAL A 134 -22.78 1.16 17.34
CA VAL A 134 -22.75 0.20 18.45
C VAL A 134 -21.38 -0.48 18.59
N HIS A 135 -20.82 -0.90 17.45
CA HIS A 135 -19.56 -1.63 17.39
C HIS A 135 -18.94 -1.54 16.00
N PHE A 136 -17.63 -1.28 15.95
CA PHE A 136 -16.84 -1.26 14.72
C PHE A 136 -15.78 -2.37 14.75
N LEU A 137 -15.82 -3.25 13.77
CA LEU A 137 -14.81 -4.28 13.55
C LEU A 137 -13.70 -3.72 12.63
N PRO A 138 -12.48 -3.49 13.16
CA PRO A 138 -11.36 -2.98 12.37
C PRO A 138 -10.83 -3.98 11.34
N PHE A 139 -10.06 -3.45 10.39
CA PHE A 139 -9.44 -4.26 9.36
C PHE A 139 -8.43 -5.24 9.97
N ASN A 140 -8.57 -6.51 9.62
CA ASN A 140 -7.60 -7.55 9.94
C ASN A 140 -7.08 -8.15 8.62
N PRO A 141 -5.74 -8.27 8.42
CA PRO A 141 -5.17 -8.86 7.20
C PRO A 141 -5.65 -10.29 6.88
N VAL A 142 -6.10 -11.04 7.90
CA VAL A 142 -6.66 -12.38 7.73
C VAL A 142 -8.09 -12.32 7.19
N ASP A 143 -8.93 -11.47 7.79
CA ASP A 143 -10.35 -11.35 7.43
C ASP A 143 -10.60 -10.47 6.19
N LYS A 144 -9.64 -9.58 5.88
CA LYS A 144 -9.64 -8.59 4.78
C LYS A 144 -10.94 -7.79 4.65
N ARG A 145 -11.59 -7.48 5.77
CA ARG A 145 -12.86 -6.75 5.84
C ARG A 145 -12.93 -5.83 7.05
N THR A 146 -13.82 -4.85 6.97
CA THR A 146 -14.26 -4.00 8.07
C THR A 146 -15.77 -4.06 8.16
N ALA A 147 -16.32 -3.99 9.37
CA ALA A 147 -17.77 -4.00 9.55
C ALA A 147 -18.19 -2.99 10.61
N LEU A 148 -19.33 -2.35 10.39
CA LEU A 148 -19.99 -1.50 11.37
C LEU A 148 -21.34 -2.11 11.71
N THR A 149 -21.60 -2.27 13.01
CA THR A 149 -22.94 -2.55 13.55
C THR A 149 -23.51 -1.26 14.10
N TYR A 150 -24.72 -0.92 13.67
CA TYR A 150 -25.35 0.35 13.97
C TYR A 150 -26.87 0.22 14.14
N ILE A 151 -27.45 1.19 14.84
CA ILE A 151 -28.90 1.30 15.04
C ILE A 151 -29.41 2.41 14.14
N ASP A 152 -30.42 2.10 13.34
CA ASP A 152 -31.14 3.12 12.57
C ASP A 152 -32.07 3.88 13.51
N LEU A 153 -31.92 5.20 13.60
CA LEU A 153 -32.74 6.02 14.50
C LEU A 153 -34.18 6.21 13.98
N ALA A 154 -34.45 5.95 12.70
CA ALA A 154 -35.80 6.03 12.15
C ALA A 154 -36.68 4.86 12.62
N ASP A 155 -36.15 3.64 12.55
CA ASP A 155 -36.91 2.41 12.78
C ASP A 155 -36.51 1.66 14.06
N GLY A 156 -35.39 2.02 14.69
CA GLY A 156 -34.82 1.32 15.85
C GLY A 156 -34.34 -0.11 15.52
N SER A 157 -34.16 -0.42 14.25
CA SER A 157 -33.63 -1.68 13.72
C SER A 157 -32.11 -1.68 13.77
N TRP A 158 -31.54 -2.87 14.00
CA TRP A 158 -30.10 -3.06 14.02
C TRP A 158 -29.64 -3.54 12.66
N HIS A 159 -28.70 -2.80 12.09
CA HIS A 159 -28.10 -3.10 10.80
C HIS A 159 -26.61 -3.30 10.96
N ARG A 160 -26.06 -4.16 10.10
CA ARG A 160 -24.64 -4.39 10.00
C ARG A 160 -24.22 -4.24 8.55
N VAL A 161 -23.26 -3.37 8.30
CA VAL A 161 -22.65 -3.17 6.98
C VAL A 161 -21.20 -3.61 7.03
N SER A 162 -20.73 -4.21 5.95
CA SER A 162 -19.37 -4.70 5.82
C SER A 162 -18.81 -4.31 4.46
N LYS A 163 -17.53 -3.97 4.43
CA LYS A 163 -16.78 -3.76 3.20
C LYS A 163 -15.48 -4.55 3.26
N GLY A 164 -14.99 -5.00 2.11
CA GLY A 164 -13.76 -5.79 2.07
C GLY A 164 -13.40 -6.34 0.70
N ALA A 165 -12.45 -7.26 0.70
CA ALA A 165 -12.06 -8.00 -0.50
C ALA A 165 -13.28 -8.77 -1.06
N PRO A 166 -13.56 -8.72 -2.37
CA PRO A 166 -14.75 -9.33 -2.95
C PRO A 166 -14.90 -10.82 -2.63
N GLU A 167 -13.82 -11.60 -2.67
CA GLU A 167 -13.83 -13.03 -2.35
C GLU A 167 -14.32 -13.28 -0.90
N GLN A 168 -13.83 -12.49 0.06
CA GLN A 168 -14.21 -12.64 1.48
C GLN A 168 -15.65 -12.21 1.73
N ILE A 169 -16.14 -11.20 1.01
CA ILE A 169 -17.53 -10.75 1.11
C ILE A 169 -18.48 -11.76 0.42
N LEU A 170 -18.07 -12.37 -0.69
CA LEU A 170 -18.83 -13.45 -1.36
C LEU A 170 -18.93 -14.71 -0.48
N ASP A 171 -17.85 -15.07 0.22
CA ASP A 171 -17.85 -16.18 1.17
C ASP A 171 -18.73 -15.87 2.39
N LEU A 172 -18.74 -14.62 2.86
CA LEU A 172 -19.63 -14.17 3.94
C LEU A 172 -21.12 -14.23 3.58
N CYS A 173 -21.47 -13.83 2.36
CA CYS A 173 -22.85 -13.85 1.89
C CYS A 173 -23.33 -15.27 1.52
N ASN A 174 -22.43 -16.25 1.52
CA ASN A 174 -22.68 -17.63 1.09
C ASN A 174 -23.46 -17.68 -0.24
N CYS A 175 -23.14 -16.76 -1.16
CA CYS A 175 -23.86 -16.63 -2.42
C CYS A 175 -23.61 -17.84 -3.30
N GLY A 176 -24.69 -18.37 -3.90
CA GLY A 176 -24.60 -19.42 -4.90
C GLY A 176 -23.87 -18.97 -6.17
N ASN A 177 -23.48 -19.92 -7.01
CA ASN A 177 -22.69 -19.67 -8.22
C ASN A 177 -23.35 -18.69 -9.21
N ASN A 178 -24.67 -18.53 -9.15
CA ASN A 178 -25.42 -17.60 -9.99
C ASN A 178 -25.04 -16.13 -9.75
N VAL A 179 -24.60 -15.77 -8.53
CA VAL A 179 -24.15 -14.40 -8.20
C VAL A 179 -22.63 -14.30 -8.24
N ARG A 180 -21.90 -15.37 -7.88
CA ARG A 180 -20.42 -15.37 -7.95
C ARG A 180 -19.90 -15.15 -9.37
N ASN A 181 -20.47 -15.83 -10.37
CA ASN A 181 -20.00 -15.72 -11.76
C ASN A 181 -20.09 -14.30 -12.33
N PRO A 182 -21.24 -13.58 -12.28
CA PRO A 182 -21.32 -12.21 -12.78
C PRO A 182 -20.43 -11.25 -11.98
N VAL A 183 -20.28 -11.48 -10.66
CA VAL A 183 -19.34 -10.70 -9.84
C VAL A 183 -17.89 -10.87 -10.31
N HIS A 184 -17.45 -12.10 -10.59
CA HIS A 184 -16.10 -12.33 -11.10
C HIS A 184 -15.85 -11.66 -12.45
N ILE A 185 -16.83 -11.68 -13.35
CA ILE A 185 -16.74 -10.97 -14.65
C ILE A 185 -16.53 -9.47 -14.44
N VAL A 186 -17.25 -8.86 -13.50
CA VAL A 186 -17.09 -7.42 -13.17
C VAL A 186 -15.72 -7.13 -12.55
N ILE A 187 -15.24 -8.01 -11.65
CA ILE A 187 -13.91 -7.88 -11.05
C ILE A 187 -12.81 -7.97 -12.12
N ASP A 188 -12.95 -8.89 -13.07
CA ASP A 188 -12.01 -9.04 -14.18
C ASP A 188 -12.01 -7.81 -15.09
N ASN A 189 -13.17 -7.22 -15.38
CA ASN A 189 -13.29 -5.98 -16.15
C ASN A 189 -12.63 -4.79 -15.43
N TYR A 190 -12.83 -4.68 -14.10
CA TYR A 190 -12.12 -3.68 -13.31
C TYR A 190 -10.60 -3.90 -13.34
N ALA A 191 -10.16 -5.15 -13.23
CA ALA A 191 -8.75 -5.49 -13.29
C ALA A 191 -8.15 -5.17 -14.67
N GLU A 192 -8.84 -5.41 -15.77
CA GLU A 192 -8.38 -5.01 -17.11
C GLU A 192 -8.15 -3.51 -17.25
N ARG A 193 -8.87 -2.71 -16.46
CA ARG A 193 -8.77 -1.24 -16.43
C ARG A 193 -7.84 -0.72 -15.32
N GLY A 194 -7.09 -1.60 -14.63
CA GLY A 194 -6.22 -1.21 -13.53
C GLY A 194 -6.94 -0.80 -12.23
N LEU A 195 -8.26 -1.05 -12.14
CA LEU A 195 -9.09 -0.68 -10.99
C LEU A 195 -9.10 -1.81 -9.95
N ARG A 196 -8.97 -1.43 -8.68
CA ARG A 196 -9.09 -2.35 -7.54
C ARG A 196 -10.56 -2.50 -7.14
N SER A 197 -11.05 -3.73 -7.05
CA SER A 197 -12.43 -4.00 -6.61
C SER A 197 -12.58 -3.99 -5.09
N LEU A 198 -13.61 -3.31 -4.58
CA LEU A 198 -14.07 -3.38 -3.19
C LEU A 198 -15.54 -3.82 -3.17
N ALA A 199 -15.88 -4.82 -2.36
CA ALA A 199 -17.25 -5.28 -2.22
C ALA A 199 -17.89 -4.75 -0.93
N VAL A 200 -19.20 -4.56 -0.97
CA VAL A 200 -20.04 -4.15 0.16
C VAL A 200 -21.16 -5.16 0.37
N ALA A 201 -21.40 -5.49 1.62
CA ALA A 201 -22.52 -6.33 2.05
C ALA A 201 -23.26 -5.71 3.22
N ARG A 202 -24.54 -6.04 3.33
CA ARG A 202 -25.41 -5.61 4.44
C ARG A 202 -26.10 -6.81 5.08
N GLN A 203 -26.48 -6.65 6.33
CA GLN A 203 -27.16 -7.65 7.13
C GLN A 203 -28.07 -6.95 8.14
N VAL A 204 -29.21 -7.56 8.45
CA VAL A 204 -30.08 -7.14 9.56
C VAL A 204 -29.78 -8.03 10.78
N VAL A 205 -29.81 -7.45 11.99
CA VAL A 205 -29.60 -8.17 13.25
C VAL A 205 -30.87 -8.10 14.11
N PRO A 206 -31.83 -9.02 13.93
CA PRO A 206 -33.12 -8.98 14.63
C PRO A 206 -32.99 -9.12 16.16
N GLU A 207 -31.97 -9.84 16.62
CA GLU A 207 -31.73 -10.15 18.04
C GLU A 207 -31.22 -8.95 18.85
N LYS A 208 -30.96 -7.79 18.21
CA LYS A 208 -30.50 -6.54 18.85
C LYS A 208 -29.35 -6.74 19.85
N SER A 209 -28.45 -7.66 19.53
CA SER A 209 -27.28 -8.02 20.34
C SER A 209 -26.01 -7.91 19.51
N LYS A 210 -24.91 -7.47 20.16
CA LYS A 210 -23.61 -7.24 19.49
C LYS A 210 -22.98 -8.53 18.96
N ASP A 211 -23.11 -9.62 19.73
CA ASP A 211 -22.47 -10.92 19.44
C ASP A 211 -23.35 -11.85 18.60
N SER A 212 -24.56 -11.42 18.25
CA SER A 212 -25.45 -12.21 17.42
C SER A 212 -24.92 -12.29 15.98
N PRO A 213 -24.95 -13.48 15.36
CA PRO A 213 -24.55 -13.66 13.97
C PRO A 213 -25.45 -12.92 12.99
N GLY A 214 -26.70 -12.59 13.35
CA GLY A 214 -27.65 -11.90 12.46
C GLY A 214 -28.24 -12.78 11.35
N GLU A 215 -28.99 -12.16 10.42
CA GLU A 215 -29.55 -12.82 9.23
C GLU A 215 -28.49 -13.14 8.17
N PRO A 216 -28.77 -13.90 7.10
CA PRO A 216 -27.81 -14.06 6.01
C PRO A 216 -27.35 -12.71 5.43
N TRP A 217 -26.05 -12.57 5.15
CA TRP A 217 -25.52 -11.36 4.52
C TRP A 217 -26.02 -11.25 3.09
N GLU A 218 -26.45 -10.05 2.71
CA GLU A 218 -26.82 -9.70 1.35
C GLU A 218 -25.66 -8.98 0.67
N PHE A 219 -25.25 -9.49 -0.49
CA PHE A 219 -24.22 -8.86 -1.31
C PHE A 219 -24.82 -7.66 -2.03
N VAL A 220 -24.38 -6.45 -1.66
CA VAL A 220 -25.00 -5.21 -2.13
C VAL A 220 -24.44 -4.79 -3.48
N GLY A 221 -23.11 -4.66 -3.57
CA GLY A 221 -22.48 -4.06 -4.74
C GLY A 221 -20.96 -4.07 -4.71
N LEU A 222 -20.39 -3.65 -5.84
CA LEU A 222 -18.97 -3.58 -6.11
C LEU A 222 -18.56 -2.17 -6.53
N LEU A 223 -17.56 -1.62 -5.84
CA LEU A 223 -16.98 -0.32 -6.12
C LEU A 223 -15.58 -0.49 -6.72
N PRO A 224 -15.29 0.17 -7.86
CA PRO A 224 -13.94 0.26 -8.39
C PRO A 224 -13.17 1.38 -7.69
N LEU A 225 -11.99 1.05 -7.19
CA LEU A 225 -11.01 1.96 -6.60
C LEU A 225 -9.87 2.19 -7.59
N LEU A 226 -9.64 3.44 -7.97
CA LEU A 226 -8.49 3.86 -8.73
C LEU A 226 -7.44 4.46 -7.80
N ASP A 227 -6.20 3.97 -7.89
CA ASP A 227 -5.04 4.58 -7.23
C ASP A 227 -4.15 5.26 -8.29
N PRO A 228 -4.20 6.59 -8.41
CA PRO A 228 -3.45 7.28 -9.45
C PRO A 228 -1.93 7.16 -9.20
N PRO A 229 -1.12 6.95 -10.26
CA PRO A 229 0.33 7.01 -10.15
C PRO A 229 0.77 8.42 -9.77
N ARG A 230 1.93 8.55 -9.12
CA ARG A 230 2.51 9.88 -8.86
C ARG A 230 3.01 10.48 -10.18
N SER A 231 2.86 11.80 -10.32
CA SER A 231 3.28 12.52 -11.53
C SER A 231 4.79 12.38 -11.83
N ASP A 232 5.61 12.16 -10.81
CA ASP A 232 7.06 12.00 -10.91
C ASP A 232 7.52 10.54 -11.09
N SER A 233 6.61 9.56 -10.94
CA SER A 233 7.00 8.15 -10.97
C SER A 233 7.52 7.71 -12.35
N ALA A 234 6.85 8.10 -13.43
CA ALA A 234 7.28 7.77 -14.80
C ALA A 234 8.66 8.37 -15.13
N ASP A 235 8.87 9.64 -14.77
CA ASP A 235 10.16 10.33 -14.93
C ASP A 235 11.25 9.66 -14.09
N THR A 236 10.93 9.24 -12.87
CA THR A 236 11.87 8.57 -11.95
C THR A 236 12.27 7.20 -12.48
N ILE A 237 11.33 6.41 -13.00
CA ILE A 237 11.61 5.12 -13.63
C ILE A 237 12.52 5.32 -14.85
N THR A 238 12.20 6.29 -15.69
CA THR A 238 13.02 6.62 -16.87
C THR A 238 14.44 7.04 -16.48
N ARG A 239 14.59 7.87 -15.44
CA ARG A 239 15.90 8.26 -14.90
C ARG A 239 16.66 7.08 -14.31
N ALA A 240 16.00 6.21 -13.56
CA ALA A 240 16.60 5.01 -13.00
C ALA A 240 17.16 4.09 -14.10
N LEU A 241 16.38 3.88 -15.16
CA LEU A 241 16.81 3.10 -16.34
C LEU A 241 18.02 3.74 -17.03
N ASN A 242 18.04 5.07 -17.18
CA ASN A 242 19.18 5.80 -17.74
C ASN A 242 20.45 5.69 -16.88
N LEU A 243 20.30 5.51 -15.57
CA LEU A 243 21.41 5.25 -14.63
C LEU A 243 21.81 3.77 -14.56
N GLY A 244 21.17 2.90 -15.34
CA GLY A 244 21.45 1.46 -15.35
C GLY A 244 20.72 0.65 -14.29
N VAL A 245 19.79 1.26 -13.54
CA VAL A 245 19.00 0.62 -12.50
C VAL A 245 17.70 0.09 -13.08
N ASN A 246 17.49 -1.23 -13.04
CA ASN A 246 16.25 -1.85 -13.51
C ASN A 246 15.17 -1.77 -12.41
N VAL A 247 14.03 -1.14 -12.70
CA VAL A 247 12.92 -1.02 -11.75
C VAL A 247 11.94 -2.18 -11.92
N LYS A 248 11.61 -2.87 -10.82
CA LYS A 248 10.63 -3.95 -10.79
C LYS A 248 9.52 -3.62 -9.80
N MET A 249 8.28 -3.61 -10.28
CA MET A 249 7.11 -3.45 -9.44
C MET A 249 6.83 -4.74 -8.68
N ILE A 250 6.65 -4.64 -7.36
CA ILE A 250 6.14 -5.70 -6.50
C ILE A 250 4.77 -5.26 -6.00
N THR A 251 3.79 -6.16 -6.06
CA THR A 251 2.43 -5.87 -5.60
C THR A 251 1.69 -7.16 -5.29
N GLY A 252 0.76 -7.09 -4.33
CA GLY A 252 -0.12 -8.19 -3.93
C GLY A 252 -1.51 -8.13 -4.58
N CYS A 253 -1.69 -7.29 -5.60
CA CYS A 253 -2.94 -7.15 -6.34
C CYS A 253 -3.06 -8.23 -7.44
N HIS A 254 -4.20 -8.26 -8.13
CA HIS A 254 -4.41 -9.15 -9.26
C HIS A 254 -3.50 -8.76 -10.43
N CYS A 255 -2.76 -9.74 -10.97
CA CYS A 255 -1.74 -9.57 -12.01
C CYS A 255 -2.20 -8.74 -13.22
N GLN A 256 -3.49 -8.79 -13.57
CA GLN A 256 -4.03 -8.08 -14.74
C GLN A 256 -4.08 -6.56 -14.53
N GLY A 257 -4.56 -6.11 -13.36
CA GLY A 257 -4.60 -4.68 -13.03
C GLY A 257 -3.24 -4.05 -12.78
N ASP A 258 -2.29 -4.87 -12.35
CA ASP A 258 -0.91 -4.42 -12.13
C ASP A 258 -0.16 -4.17 -13.44
N ARG A 259 -0.45 -4.97 -14.48
CA ARG A 259 0.10 -4.73 -15.82
C ARG A 259 -0.42 -3.44 -16.44
N GLU A 260 -1.69 -3.13 -16.22
CA GLU A 260 -2.27 -1.89 -16.74
C GLU A 260 -1.73 -0.68 -15.99
N THR A 261 -1.63 -0.75 -14.67
CA THR A 261 -0.97 0.30 -13.86
C THR A 261 0.49 0.50 -14.28
N ALA A 262 1.21 -0.57 -14.59
CA ALA A 262 2.58 -0.50 -15.10
C ALA A 262 2.65 0.14 -16.51
N ARG A 263 1.68 -0.12 -17.38
CA ARG A 263 1.60 0.54 -18.70
C ARG A 263 1.35 2.04 -18.58
N ASP A 264 0.46 2.44 -17.68
CA ASP A 264 0.16 3.86 -17.42
C ASP A 264 1.32 4.58 -16.74
N GLY A 265 2.11 3.86 -15.93
CA GLY A 265 3.31 4.38 -15.26
C GLY A 265 4.60 4.36 -16.10
N HIS A 266 4.57 3.73 -17.29
CA HIS A 266 5.70 3.37 -18.17
C HIS A 266 6.72 2.37 -17.61
#